data_AF-A0A6I1JHW4-F1
#
_entry.id   AF-A0A6I1JHW4-F1
#
_cell.length_a   1.000
_cell.length_b   1.000
_cell.length_c   1.000
_cell.angle_alpha   90.00
_cell.angle_beta   90.00
_cell.angle_gamma   90.00
#
_symmetry.space_group_name_H-M   'P 1'
#
loop_
_entity.id
_entity.type
_entity.pdbx_description
1 polymer ?
#
loop_
_entity_poly.entity_id
_entity_poly.type
_entity_poly.pdbx_seq_one_letter_code
_entity_poly.pdbx_strand_id
1 'polypeptide(L)'
;MLESPQSFVVREECQKAASQNGFRRILGEEAGWAAFGSTTAHGTIHLAASGPQGPWFLALDHPGVIQELSLPVATVSGPGHARFAFDTLGALYTVLHRTYELGVSLPDAPLQEFERRVAGLPRTTEAERLVVQRIGQDIFRERLLDYWQGRCPLTGISDPALLRASHIVPWSECESDAERLDVHNGLLLSALWDAAFDRALVTFDDQGRPEFSASLSEQARAELRWHSPIPLIPRAATADSRGIPIGA
;
A
#
# COMPACT_ATOMS: atom_id res chain seq x y z
N MET A 1 -23.83 -0.54 15.87
CA MET A 1 -24.11 -1.95 15.55
C MET A 1 -24.68 -1.96 14.15
N LEU A 2 -24.16 -2.81 13.25
CA LEU A 2 -24.61 -2.84 11.85
C LEU A 2 -25.99 -3.52 11.74
N GLU A 3 -26.78 -3.12 10.75
CA GLU A 3 -27.97 -3.90 10.37
C GLU A 3 -27.53 -5.21 9.70
N SER A 4 -27.90 -6.33 10.32
CA SER A 4 -27.59 -7.67 9.81
C SER A 4 -28.79 -8.62 10.01
N PRO A 5 -29.45 -9.08 8.94
CA PRO A 5 -29.22 -8.69 7.54
C PRO A 5 -29.62 -7.23 7.29
N GLN A 6 -29.14 -6.65 6.19
CA GLN A 6 -29.50 -5.29 5.81
C GLN A 6 -31.01 -5.18 5.57
N SER A 7 -31.63 -4.11 6.10
CA SER A 7 -33.00 -3.77 5.75
C SER A 7 -33.12 -3.45 4.25
N PHE A 8 -34.35 -3.49 3.73
CA PHE A 8 -34.62 -3.18 2.32
C PHE A 8 -34.02 -1.82 1.91
N VAL A 9 -34.20 -0.79 2.74
CA VAL A 9 -33.70 0.57 2.45
C VAL A 9 -32.17 0.59 2.40
N VAL A 10 -31.50 0.01 3.40
CA VAL A 10 -30.03 -0.03 3.44
C VAL A 10 -29.48 -0.77 2.23
N ARG A 11 -30.05 -1.93 1.89
CA ARG A 11 -29.61 -2.74 0.75
C ARG A 11 -29.74 -2.01 -0.58
N GLU A 12 -30.90 -1.38 -0.82
CA GLU A 12 -31.13 -0.61 -2.05
C GLU A 12 -30.16 0.57 -2.17
N GLU A 13 -29.94 1.33 -1.08
CA GLU A 13 -28.99 2.44 -1.10
C GLU A 13 -27.54 1.98 -1.29
N CYS A 14 -27.12 0.88 -0.65
CA CYS A 14 -25.80 0.28 -0.87
C CYS A 14 -25.62 -0.17 -2.32
N GLN A 15 -26.59 -0.90 -2.89
CA GLN A 15 -26.53 -1.37 -4.27
C GLN A 15 -26.51 -0.20 -5.27
N LYS A 16 -27.32 0.83 -5.03
CA LYS A 16 -27.34 2.03 -5.85
C LYS A 16 -26.00 2.77 -5.79
N ALA A 17 -25.46 2.95 -4.59
CA ALA A 17 -24.17 3.61 -4.38
C ALA A 17 -23.03 2.87 -5.09
N ALA A 18 -22.96 1.55 -4.95
CA ALA A 18 -21.96 0.72 -5.61
C ALA A 18 -22.10 0.77 -7.14
N SER A 19 -23.32 0.54 -7.66
CA SER A 19 -23.57 0.47 -9.11
C SER A 19 -23.32 1.79 -9.83
N GLN A 20 -23.70 2.91 -9.22
CA GLN A 20 -23.48 4.25 -9.78
C GLN A 20 -22.00 4.65 -9.79
N ASN A 21 -21.17 4.02 -8.94
CA ASN A 21 -19.73 4.24 -8.87
C ASN A 21 -18.92 3.08 -9.48
N GLY A 22 -19.50 2.29 -10.39
CA GLY A 22 -18.75 1.32 -11.20
C GLY A 22 -18.56 -0.08 -10.57
N PHE A 23 -19.05 -0.31 -9.35
CA PHE A 23 -19.06 -1.62 -8.69
C PHE A 23 -20.40 -2.33 -8.90
N ARG A 24 -20.61 -2.84 -10.12
CA ARG A 24 -21.92 -3.38 -10.56
C ARG A 24 -22.11 -4.87 -10.28
N ARG A 25 -21.06 -5.58 -9.88
CA ARG A 25 -21.14 -7.03 -9.61
C ARG A 25 -21.51 -7.24 -8.15
N ILE A 26 -22.66 -7.84 -7.87
CA ILE A 26 -23.07 -8.20 -6.51
C ILE A 26 -22.43 -9.54 -6.17
N LEU A 27 -21.68 -9.60 -5.07
CA LEU A 27 -20.92 -10.78 -4.67
C LEU A 27 -21.53 -11.52 -3.47
N GLY A 28 -22.41 -10.87 -2.71
CA GLY A 28 -23.12 -11.47 -1.58
C GLY A 28 -23.32 -10.49 -0.43
N GLU A 29 -23.89 -10.98 0.66
CA GLU A 29 -24.00 -10.25 1.92
C GLU A 29 -23.59 -11.19 3.07
N GLU A 30 -22.71 -10.73 3.95
CA GLU A 30 -22.28 -11.47 5.14
C GLU A 30 -22.17 -10.51 6.34
N ALA A 31 -22.77 -10.89 7.47
CA ALA A 31 -22.73 -10.11 8.72
C ALA A 31 -23.11 -8.62 8.57
N GLY A 32 -24.08 -8.31 7.68
CA GLY A 32 -24.55 -6.95 7.41
C GLY A 32 -23.70 -6.17 6.39
N TRP A 33 -22.69 -6.78 5.79
CA TRP A 33 -21.84 -6.20 4.74
C TRP A 33 -22.23 -6.74 3.38
N ALA A 34 -22.72 -5.88 2.50
CA ALA A 34 -22.98 -6.22 1.10
C ALA A 34 -21.70 -6.02 0.27
N ALA A 35 -21.25 -7.08 -0.40
CA ALA A 35 -20.02 -7.12 -1.18
C ALA A 35 -20.27 -6.81 -2.66
N PHE A 36 -19.46 -5.93 -3.24
CA PHE A 36 -19.55 -5.51 -4.64
C PHE A 36 -18.19 -5.49 -5.32
N GLY A 37 -18.15 -6.00 -6.56
CA GLY A 37 -16.97 -5.99 -7.41
C GLY A 37 -17.16 -5.19 -8.69
N SER A 38 -16.05 -4.94 -9.37
CA SER A 38 -16.03 -4.37 -10.71
C SER A 38 -15.47 -5.37 -11.74
N THR A 39 -15.64 -5.07 -13.02
CA THR A 39 -14.93 -5.72 -14.12
C THR A 39 -13.72 -4.92 -14.59
N THR A 40 -13.63 -3.66 -14.17
CA THR A 40 -12.63 -2.68 -14.61
C THR A 40 -11.74 -2.22 -13.48
N ALA A 41 -12.29 -2.04 -12.27
CA ALA A 41 -11.51 -1.75 -11.08
C ALA A 41 -11.03 -3.04 -10.40
N HIS A 42 -9.79 -3.02 -9.91
CA HIS A 42 -9.22 -3.99 -8.99
C HIS A 42 -9.84 -3.85 -7.59
N GLY A 43 -9.83 -4.93 -6.82
CA GLY A 43 -10.45 -5.02 -5.50
C GLY A 43 -11.99 -5.17 -5.45
N THR A 44 -12.47 -5.39 -4.23
CA THR A 44 -13.85 -5.52 -3.81
C THR A 44 -14.17 -4.47 -2.74
N ILE A 45 -15.34 -3.84 -2.86
CA ILE A 45 -15.86 -2.96 -1.82
C ILE A 45 -16.95 -3.68 -1.03
N HIS A 46 -17.08 -3.33 0.24
CA HIS A 46 -18.19 -3.79 1.07
C HIS A 46 -18.90 -2.58 1.68
N LEU A 47 -20.23 -2.57 1.60
CA LEU A 47 -21.04 -1.48 2.12
C LEU A 47 -21.96 -1.99 3.23
N ALA A 48 -22.09 -1.20 4.29
CA ALA A 48 -22.99 -1.47 5.40
C ALA A 48 -23.55 -0.16 5.98
N ALA A 49 -24.55 -0.26 6.84
CA ALA A 49 -25.05 0.86 7.62
C ALA A 49 -25.54 0.40 9.00
N SER A 50 -25.61 1.32 9.96
CA SER A 50 -26.31 1.05 11.24
C SER A 50 -27.82 1.22 11.15
N GLY A 51 -28.35 1.77 10.05
CA GLY A 51 -29.76 1.99 9.81
C GLY A 51 -30.04 2.76 8.51
N PRO A 52 -31.31 3.00 8.15
CA PRO A 52 -31.70 3.68 6.90
C PRO A 52 -31.17 5.12 6.75
N GLN A 53 -30.78 5.75 7.86
CA GLN A 53 -30.23 7.11 7.89
C GLN A 53 -28.71 7.12 8.10
N GLY A 54 -28.08 5.95 8.19
CA GLY A 54 -26.67 5.79 8.54
C GLY A 54 -26.44 5.62 10.05
N PRO A 55 -25.19 5.81 10.53
CA PRO A 55 -23.99 6.02 9.72
C PRO A 55 -23.74 4.89 8.72
N TRP A 56 -23.13 5.24 7.61
CA TRP A 56 -22.77 4.35 6.50
C TRP A 56 -21.32 3.92 6.64
N PHE A 57 -21.00 2.73 6.16
CA PHE A 57 -19.67 2.17 6.24
C PHE A 57 -19.21 1.63 4.90
N LEU A 58 -17.92 1.80 4.63
CA LEU A 58 -17.20 1.25 3.50
C LEU A 58 -16.07 0.39 4.02
N ALA A 59 -15.95 -0.85 3.56
CA ALA A 59 -14.76 -1.65 3.71
C ALA A 59 -14.08 -1.85 2.36
N LEU A 60 -12.75 -1.73 2.35
CA LEU A 60 -11.93 -1.90 1.16
C LEU A 60 -10.93 -3.02 1.37
N ASP A 61 -10.68 -3.80 0.33
CA ASP A 61 -9.61 -4.81 0.27
C ASP A 61 -8.43 -4.37 -0.62
N HIS A 62 -8.57 -3.29 -1.39
CA HIS A 62 -7.46 -2.81 -2.22
C HIS A 62 -6.58 -1.87 -1.41
N PRO A 63 -5.32 -2.23 -1.13
CA PRO A 63 -4.52 -1.43 -0.21
C PRO A 63 -3.96 -0.14 -0.81
N GLY A 64 -3.55 -0.15 -2.09
CA GLY A 64 -3.11 1.08 -2.77
C GLY A 64 -4.22 2.14 -2.74
N VAL A 65 -5.48 1.72 -2.94
CA VAL A 65 -6.64 2.60 -2.78
C VAL A 65 -6.78 3.08 -1.33
N ILE A 66 -6.66 2.21 -0.33
CA ILE A 66 -6.74 2.58 1.10
C ILE A 66 -5.69 3.64 1.46
N GLN A 67 -4.43 3.43 1.05
CA GLN A 67 -3.33 4.33 1.30
C GLN A 67 -3.55 5.69 0.62
N GLU A 68 -3.92 5.70 -0.65
CA GLU A 68 -4.11 6.91 -1.44
C GLU A 68 -5.37 7.70 -1.03
N LEU A 69 -6.41 7.02 -0.52
CA LEU A 69 -7.55 7.70 0.09
C LEU A 69 -7.14 8.46 1.36
N SER A 70 -6.18 7.92 2.13
CA SER A 70 -5.65 8.55 3.36
C SER A 70 -6.75 8.98 4.34
N LEU A 71 -7.79 8.15 4.48
CA LEU A 71 -8.94 8.43 5.36
C LEU A 71 -8.76 7.82 6.76
N PRO A 72 -9.35 8.41 7.81
CA PRO A 72 -9.34 7.81 9.14
C PRO A 72 -10.06 6.46 9.18
N VAL A 73 -9.37 5.43 9.66
CA VAL A 73 -9.93 4.08 9.78
C VAL A 73 -10.94 4.01 10.94
N ALA A 74 -12.13 3.48 10.67
CA ALA A 74 -13.19 3.27 11.64
C ALA A 74 -13.01 1.96 12.42
N THR A 75 -13.26 2.01 13.73
CA THR A 75 -13.24 0.87 14.66
C THR A 75 -14.54 0.06 14.59
N VAL A 76 -14.89 -0.42 13.39
CA VAL A 76 -16.02 -1.35 13.16
C VAL A 76 -15.49 -2.71 12.74
N SER A 77 -16.09 -3.79 13.22
CA SER A 77 -15.76 -5.15 12.75
C SER A 77 -16.36 -5.39 11.37
N GLY A 78 -15.61 -6.02 10.48
CA GLY A 78 -16.05 -6.23 9.10
C GLY A 78 -14.95 -6.77 8.18
N PRO A 79 -15.30 -7.04 6.92
CA PRO A 79 -14.39 -7.53 5.89
C PRO A 79 -13.39 -6.45 5.44
N GLY A 80 -12.50 -6.82 4.52
CA GLY A 80 -11.48 -5.92 3.96
C GLY A 80 -10.34 -5.60 4.93
N HIS A 81 -9.36 -4.85 4.44
CA HIS A 81 -8.18 -4.44 5.23
C HIS A 81 -8.45 -3.18 6.05
N ALA A 82 -9.25 -2.25 5.54
CA ALA A 82 -9.64 -1.04 6.25
C ALA A 82 -11.14 -0.79 6.12
N ARG A 83 -11.72 -0.21 7.17
CA ARG A 83 -13.12 0.19 7.24
C ARG A 83 -13.19 1.68 7.51
N PHE A 84 -14.18 2.35 6.94
CA PHE A 84 -14.40 3.78 7.05
C PHE A 84 -15.85 4.04 7.40
N ALA A 85 -16.11 5.12 8.13
CA ALA A 85 -17.45 5.53 8.56
C ALA A 85 -17.80 6.89 7.97
N PHE A 86 -19.06 7.05 7.56
CA PHE A 86 -19.58 8.26 6.95
C PHE A 86 -20.94 8.59 7.55
N ASP A 87 -21.11 9.83 8.00
CA ASP A 87 -22.37 10.28 8.60
C ASP A 87 -23.51 10.41 7.59
N THR A 88 -23.18 10.60 6.31
CA THR A 88 -24.16 10.79 5.24
C THR A 88 -23.84 9.93 4.02
N LEU A 89 -24.90 9.57 3.29
CA LEU A 89 -24.77 8.84 2.03
C LEU A 89 -23.99 9.65 0.99
N GLY A 90 -24.18 10.98 0.94
CA GLY A 90 -23.42 11.85 0.04
C GLY A 90 -21.90 11.80 0.27
N ALA A 91 -21.45 11.77 1.52
CA ALA A 91 -20.03 11.61 1.85
C ALA A 91 -19.48 10.26 1.37
N LEU A 92 -20.25 9.17 1.55
CA LEU A 92 -19.89 7.86 1.03
C LEU A 92 -19.76 7.87 -0.51
N TYR A 93 -20.70 8.50 -1.23
CA TYR A 93 -20.65 8.59 -2.70
C TYR A 93 -19.38 9.28 -3.21
N THR A 94 -18.98 10.39 -2.59
CA THR A 94 -17.75 11.12 -2.97
C THR A 94 -16.52 10.22 -2.86
N VAL A 95 -16.43 9.44 -1.78
CA VAL A 95 -15.31 8.51 -1.58
C VAL A 95 -15.38 7.32 -2.54
N LEU A 96 -16.57 6.79 -2.82
CA LEU A 96 -16.74 5.68 -3.76
C LEU A 96 -16.28 6.02 -5.17
N HIS A 97 -16.52 7.24 -5.64
CA HIS A 97 -16.03 7.69 -6.94
C HIS A 97 -14.50 7.65 -7.01
N ARG A 98 -13.82 8.26 -6.03
CA ARG A 98 -12.35 8.23 -5.93
C ARG A 98 -11.81 6.81 -5.75
N THR A 99 -12.49 5.99 -4.96
CA THR A 99 -12.15 4.57 -4.75
C THR A 99 -12.13 3.82 -6.08
N TYR A 100 -13.13 4.04 -6.94
CA TYR A 100 -13.20 3.42 -8.26
C TYR A 100 -12.07 3.88 -9.18
N GLU A 101 -11.81 5.19 -9.28
CA GLU A 101 -10.74 5.73 -10.13
C GLU A 101 -9.36 5.17 -9.75
N LEU A 102 -9.11 5.10 -8.43
CA LEU A 102 -7.89 4.51 -7.89
C LEU A 102 -7.84 3.01 -8.16
N GLY A 103 -8.93 2.26 -7.96
CA GLY A 103 -8.98 0.83 -8.23
C GLY A 103 -8.82 0.47 -9.71
N VAL A 104 -9.18 1.36 -10.64
CA VAL A 104 -8.87 1.18 -12.08
C VAL A 104 -7.38 1.39 -12.37
N SER A 105 -6.71 2.27 -11.62
CA SER A 105 -5.37 2.74 -11.94
C SER A 105 -4.26 2.02 -11.18
N LEU A 106 -4.55 1.58 -9.95
CA LEU A 106 -3.59 0.96 -9.05
C LEU A 106 -3.66 -0.57 -9.18
N PRO A 107 -2.53 -1.27 -9.34
CA PRO A 107 -2.50 -2.71 -9.28
C PRO A 107 -2.52 -3.20 -7.81
N ASP A 108 -3.22 -4.30 -7.52
CA ASP A 108 -3.22 -5.00 -6.23
C ASP A 108 -2.49 -6.36 -6.27
N ALA A 109 -1.94 -6.71 -7.43
CA ALA A 109 -1.36 -8.03 -7.69
C ALA A 109 -0.27 -8.49 -6.68
N PRO A 110 0.64 -7.62 -6.17
CA PRO A 110 1.64 -8.05 -5.19
C PRO A 110 1.03 -8.50 -3.86
N LEU A 111 0.06 -7.76 -3.33
CA LEU A 111 -0.59 -8.12 -2.07
C LEU A 111 -1.44 -9.38 -2.23
N GLN A 112 -2.25 -9.47 -3.28
CA GLN A 112 -3.05 -10.66 -3.53
C GLN A 112 -2.18 -11.93 -3.66
N GLU A 113 -1.02 -11.81 -4.32
CA GLU A 113 -0.07 -12.92 -4.42
C GLU A 113 0.50 -13.30 -3.05
N PHE A 114 0.86 -12.31 -2.23
CA PHE A 114 1.33 -12.53 -0.88
C PHE A 114 0.27 -13.26 -0.04
N GLU A 115 -0.95 -12.75 -0.01
CA GLU A 115 -2.07 -13.31 0.74
C GLU A 115 -2.36 -14.76 0.33
N ARG A 116 -2.37 -15.03 -0.98
CA ARG A 116 -2.52 -16.37 -1.53
C ARG A 116 -1.42 -17.32 -1.06
N ARG A 117 -0.16 -16.87 -1.02
CA ARG A 117 0.99 -17.68 -0.58
C ARG A 117 1.01 -17.92 0.92
N VAL A 118 0.38 -17.06 1.72
CA VAL A 118 0.39 -17.16 3.19
C VAL A 118 -0.90 -17.69 3.81
N ALA A 119 -2.01 -17.81 3.05
CA ALA A 119 -3.33 -18.19 3.55
C ALA A 119 -3.37 -19.55 4.29
N GLY A 120 -2.44 -20.45 3.99
CA GLY A 120 -2.34 -21.78 4.63
C GLY A 120 -1.23 -21.90 5.69
N LEU A 121 -0.50 -20.82 5.99
CA LEU A 121 0.62 -20.87 6.92
C LEU A 121 0.16 -20.51 8.34
N PRO A 122 0.50 -21.34 9.35
CA PRO A 122 0.32 -20.94 10.74
C PRO A 122 1.15 -19.69 11.03
N ARG A 123 0.67 -18.81 11.93
CA ARG A 123 1.29 -17.50 12.28
C ARG A 123 1.60 -17.37 13.77
N THR A 124 1.68 -18.50 14.46
CA THR A 124 1.76 -18.62 15.91
C THR A 124 3.19 -18.63 16.45
N THR A 125 4.15 -19.08 15.65
CA THR A 125 5.56 -19.19 16.06
C THR A 125 6.45 -18.14 15.42
N GLU A 126 7.59 -17.86 16.03
CA GLU A 126 8.59 -16.94 15.45
C GLU A 126 9.16 -17.48 14.12
N ALA A 127 9.37 -18.80 14.03
CA ALA A 127 9.80 -19.45 12.80
C ALA A 127 8.79 -19.23 11.65
N GLU A 128 7.50 -19.32 11.94
CA GLU A 128 6.44 -19.03 10.98
C GLU A 128 6.43 -17.57 10.52
N ARG A 129 6.65 -16.63 11.44
CA ARG A 129 6.74 -15.19 11.11
C ARG A 129 7.91 -14.89 10.18
N LEU A 130 9.05 -15.56 10.37
CA LEU A 130 10.21 -15.44 9.47
C LEU A 130 9.91 -15.96 8.06
N VAL A 131 9.16 -17.06 7.94
CA VAL A 131 8.74 -17.59 6.63
C VAL A 131 7.82 -16.61 5.91
N VAL A 132 6.82 -16.06 6.62
CA VAL A 132 5.89 -15.06 6.06
C VAL A 132 6.65 -13.82 5.61
N GLN A 133 7.56 -13.30 6.45
CA GLN A 133 8.40 -12.16 6.09
C GLN A 133 9.25 -12.44 4.84
N ARG A 134 9.85 -13.62 4.72
CA ARG A 134 10.66 -14.00 3.56
C ARG A 134 9.83 -14.02 2.28
N ILE A 135 8.62 -14.59 2.31
CA ILE A 135 7.71 -14.60 1.17
C ILE A 135 7.42 -13.18 0.69
N GLY A 136 7.10 -12.28 1.64
CA GLY A 136 6.80 -10.89 1.30
C GLY A 136 8.01 -10.13 0.75
N GLN A 137 9.20 -10.33 1.34
CA GLN A 137 10.46 -9.78 0.86
C GLN A 137 10.83 -10.28 -0.54
N ASP A 138 10.60 -11.57 -0.84
CA ASP A 138 10.83 -12.15 -2.16
C ASP A 138 9.90 -11.51 -3.21
N ILE A 139 8.60 -11.39 -2.90
CA ILE A 139 7.62 -10.72 -3.80
C ILE A 139 8.03 -9.26 -4.02
N PHE A 140 8.31 -8.51 -2.95
CA PHE A 140 8.73 -7.12 -3.05
C PHE A 140 9.96 -6.94 -3.95
N ARG A 141 10.97 -7.81 -3.76
CA ARG A 141 12.17 -7.82 -4.59
C ARG A 141 11.87 -8.07 -6.06
N GLU A 142 11.03 -9.04 -6.37
CA GLU A 142 10.61 -9.33 -7.76
C GLU A 142 9.93 -8.11 -8.38
N ARG A 143 9.03 -7.44 -7.65
CA ARG A 143 8.34 -6.24 -8.13
C ARG A 143 9.27 -5.06 -8.35
N LEU A 144 10.28 -4.87 -7.50
CA LEU A 144 11.29 -3.84 -7.72
C LEU A 144 12.20 -4.14 -8.91
N LEU A 145 12.55 -5.42 -9.13
CA LEU A 145 13.27 -5.82 -10.34
C LEU A 145 12.46 -5.46 -11.60
N ASP A 146 11.16 -5.74 -11.63
CA ASP A 146 10.30 -5.38 -12.76
C ASP A 146 10.20 -3.86 -12.93
N TYR A 147 9.89 -3.13 -11.85
CA TYR A 147 9.68 -1.67 -11.85
C TYR A 147 10.92 -0.91 -12.34
N TRP A 148 12.10 -1.29 -11.84
CA TRP A 148 13.37 -0.67 -12.20
C TRP A 148 14.03 -1.30 -13.43
N GLN A 149 13.30 -2.13 -14.21
CA GLN A 149 13.79 -2.79 -15.42
C GLN A 149 15.09 -3.58 -15.20
N GLY A 150 15.21 -4.21 -14.02
CA GLY A 150 16.34 -5.02 -13.60
C GLY A 150 17.63 -4.23 -13.38
N ARG A 151 17.56 -2.91 -13.17
CA ARG A 151 18.73 -2.04 -13.06
C ARG A 151 18.71 -1.18 -11.81
N CYS A 152 19.88 -1.00 -11.20
CA CYS A 152 20.04 0.03 -10.19
C CYS A 152 19.93 1.42 -10.84
N PRO A 153 19.03 2.31 -10.38
CA PRO A 153 18.82 3.61 -11.01
C PRO A 153 20.02 4.57 -10.86
N LEU A 154 20.86 4.36 -9.85
CA LEU A 154 22.05 5.18 -9.62
C LEU A 154 23.24 4.75 -10.48
N THR A 155 23.50 3.44 -10.52
CA THR A 155 24.73 2.88 -11.10
C THR A 155 24.53 2.25 -12.47
N GLY A 156 23.30 1.91 -12.85
CA GLY A 156 22.98 1.18 -14.07
C GLY A 156 23.30 -0.32 -14.03
N ILE A 157 23.88 -0.83 -12.92
CA ILE A 157 24.20 -2.26 -12.73
C ILE A 157 22.92 -3.08 -12.93
N SER A 158 23.02 -4.13 -13.75
CA SER A 158 21.89 -5.03 -14.08
C SER A 158 22.05 -6.45 -13.59
N ASP A 159 23.19 -6.80 -12.98
CA ASP A 159 23.44 -8.15 -12.48
C ASP A 159 22.62 -8.41 -11.22
N PRO A 160 21.57 -9.28 -11.26
CA PRO A 160 20.63 -9.39 -10.14
C PRO A 160 21.28 -9.81 -8.82
N ALA A 161 22.39 -10.55 -8.88
CA ALA A 161 23.18 -10.97 -7.71
C ALA A 161 23.77 -9.77 -6.94
N LEU A 162 24.03 -8.66 -7.62
CA LEU A 162 24.56 -7.42 -7.05
C LEU A 162 23.47 -6.43 -6.64
N LEU A 163 22.21 -6.72 -6.93
CA LEU A 163 21.07 -5.85 -6.64
C LEU A 163 20.37 -6.25 -5.34
N ARG A 164 19.88 -5.27 -4.60
CA ARG A 164 19.18 -5.38 -3.32
C ARG A 164 17.92 -4.53 -3.38
N ALA A 165 16.87 -5.01 -2.72
CA ALA A 165 15.59 -4.35 -2.61
C ALA A 165 15.57 -3.65 -1.25
N SER A 166 15.74 -2.34 -1.26
CA SER A 166 15.84 -1.54 -0.03
C SER A 166 14.52 -0.80 0.19
N HIS A 167 13.95 -0.91 1.39
CA HIS A 167 12.74 -0.19 1.77
C HIS A 167 13.07 1.24 2.19
N ILE A 168 12.24 2.22 1.79
CA ILE A 168 12.35 3.61 2.25
C ILE A 168 11.84 3.70 3.69
N VAL A 169 10.61 3.23 3.93
CA VAL A 169 10.06 2.99 5.27
C VAL A 169 10.37 1.55 5.65
N PRO A 170 11.18 1.28 6.71
CA PRO A 170 11.60 -0.06 7.06
C PRO A 170 10.43 -1.04 7.23
N TRP A 171 10.62 -2.30 6.84
CA TRP A 171 9.60 -3.35 6.91
C TRP A 171 8.91 -3.45 8.29
N SER A 172 9.67 -3.27 9.37
CA SER A 172 9.19 -3.31 10.75
C SER A 172 8.33 -2.10 11.15
N GLU A 173 8.49 -0.99 10.44
CA GLU A 173 7.79 0.27 10.68
C GLU A 173 6.56 0.47 9.78
N CYS A 174 6.47 -0.29 8.68
CA CYS A 174 5.27 -0.29 7.83
C CYS A 174 4.02 -0.72 8.62
N GLU A 175 2.93 0.01 8.42
CA GLU A 175 1.66 -0.19 9.12
C GLU A 175 0.86 -1.38 8.55
N SER A 176 1.16 -1.81 7.32
CA SER A 176 0.44 -2.88 6.63
C SER A 176 1.32 -3.71 5.71
N ASP A 177 0.88 -4.93 5.38
CA ASP A 177 1.53 -5.80 4.38
C ASP A 177 1.53 -5.18 2.99
N ALA A 178 0.59 -4.29 2.70
CA ALA A 178 0.59 -3.59 1.44
C ALA A 178 1.68 -2.53 1.31
N GLU A 179 1.90 -1.74 2.36
CA GLU A 179 3.00 -0.76 2.39
C GLU A 179 4.36 -1.46 2.31
N ARG A 180 4.47 -2.68 2.88
CA ARG A 180 5.65 -3.55 2.76
C ARG A 180 5.90 -4.04 1.33
N LEU A 181 4.84 -4.14 0.53
CA LEU A 181 4.86 -4.66 -0.85
C LEU A 181 4.74 -3.55 -1.91
N ASP A 182 4.62 -2.29 -1.50
CA ASP A 182 4.49 -1.13 -2.38
C ASP A 182 5.84 -0.81 -3.04
N VAL A 183 5.91 -0.91 -4.37
CA VAL A 183 7.10 -0.59 -5.16
C VAL A 183 7.56 0.86 -5.00
N HIS A 184 6.65 1.78 -4.65
CA HIS A 184 7.00 3.18 -4.37
C HIS A 184 7.67 3.37 -3.01
N ASN A 185 7.52 2.40 -2.10
CA ASN A 185 8.26 2.32 -0.85
C ASN A 185 9.63 1.62 -1.02
N GLY A 186 10.12 1.46 -2.26
CA GLY A 186 11.28 0.64 -2.55
C GLY A 186 12.25 1.19 -3.59
N LEU A 187 13.53 0.98 -3.33
CA LEU A 187 14.62 1.25 -4.27
C LEU A 187 15.36 -0.04 -4.62
N LEU A 188 15.64 -0.25 -5.90
CA LEU A 188 16.52 -1.33 -6.35
C LEU A 188 17.96 -0.83 -6.37
N LEU A 189 18.72 -1.05 -5.30
CA LEU A 189 20.07 -0.52 -5.15
C LEU A 189 21.14 -1.59 -5.44
N SER A 190 22.31 -1.17 -5.89
CA SER A 190 23.47 -2.06 -5.86
C SER A 190 23.90 -2.32 -4.41
N ALA A 191 24.54 -3.45 -4.13
CA ALA A 191 24.90 -3.85 -2.77
C ALA A 191 25.67 -2.79 -1.95
N LEU A 192 26.54 -1.99 -2.58
CA LEU A 192 27.26 -0.92 -1.88
C LEU A 192 26.33 0.25 -1.51
N TRP A 193 25.45 0.64 -2.43
CA TRP A 193 24.47 1.70 -2.24
C TRP A 193 23.41 1.32 -1.20
N ASP A 194 22.91 0.09 -1.27
CA ASP A 194 22.02 -0.51 -0.27
C ASP A 194 22.63 -0.45 1.13
N ALA A 195 23.87 -0.94 1.28
CA ALA A 195 24.57 -0.95 2.57
C ALA A 195 24.83 0.45 3.15
N ALA A 196 24.95 1.48 2.30
CA ALA A 196 25.09 2.87 2.69
C ALA A 196 23.73 3.48 3.09
N PHE A 197 22.69 3.19 2.33
CA PHE A 197 21.33 3.68 2.57
C PHE A 197 20.75 3.11 3.87
N ASP A 198 20.82 1.80 4.06
CA ASP A 198 20.32 1.11 5.27
C ASP A 198 20.98 1.58 6.57
N ARG A 199 22.20 2.13 6.47
CA ARG A 199 22.95 2.68 7.61
C ARG A 199 22.81 4.19 7.77
N ALA A 200 21.90 4.82 7.02
CA ALA A 200 21.73 6.27 6.98
C ALA A 200 23.03 7.05 6.66
N LEU A 201 23.94 6.43 5.90
CA LEU A 201 25.14 7.10 5.40
C LEU A 201 24.84 7.92 4.13
N VAL A 202 23.74 7.60 3.47
CA VAL A 202 23.20 8.35 2.33
C VAL A 202 21.68 8.35 2.39
N THR A 203 21.06 9.46 1.98
CA THR A 203 19.62 9.60 1.72
C THR A 203 19.42 10.27 0.35
N PHE A 204 18.19 10.56 -0.04
CA PHE A 204 17.87 11.25 -1.29
C PHE A 204 16.98 12.46 -1.03
N ASP A 205 17.24 13.56 -1.75
CA ASP A 205 16.34 14.70 -1.77
C ASP A 205 15.08 14.43 -2.61
N ASP A 206 14.12 15.37 -2.61
CA ASP A 206 12.88 15.27 -3.40
C ASP A 206 13.11 15.21 -4.93
N GLN A 207 14.33 15.52 -5.39
CA GLN A 207 14.74 15.42 -6.80
C GLN A 207 15.51 14.12 -7.07
N GLY A 208 15.59 13.22 -6.10
CA GLY A 208 16.29 11.93 -6.19
C GLY A 208 17.80 12.04 -6.21
N ARG A 209 18.38 13.16 -5.77
CA ARG A 209 19.83 13.33 -5.68
C ARG A 209 20.34 12.77 -4.36
N PRO A 210 21.46 12.03 -4.36
CA PRO A 210 22.04 11.52 -3.13
C PRO A 210 22.55 12.64 -2.20
N GLU A 211 22.13 12.61 -0.95
CA GLU A 211 22.66 13.42 0.15
C GLU A 211 23.48 12.55 1.11
N PHE A 212 24.75 12.90 1.30
CA PHE A 212 25.69 12.08 2.05
C PHE A 212 25.84 12.57 3.48
N SER A 213 25.85 11.63 4.43
CA SER A 213 26.12 11.93 5.84
C SER A 213 27.54 12.47 6.05
N ALA A 214 27.71 13.38 7.00
CA ALA A 214 29.02 13.90 7.39
C ALA A 214 29.94 12.83 8.00
N SER A 215 29.38 11.72 8.48
CA SER A 215 30.14 10.58 9.00
C SER A 215 30.72 9.67 7.91
N LEU A 216 30.30 9.85 6.65
CA LEU A 216 30.82 9.08 5.52
C LEU A 216 32.19 9.61 5.10
N SER A 217 33.20 8.75 5.12
CA SER A 217 34.55 9.12 4.70
C SER A 217 34.61 9.51 3.22
N GLU A 218 35.54 10.40 2.87
CA GLU A 218 35.76 10.80 1.46
C GLU A 218 36.07 9.61 0.56
N GLN A 219 36.83 8.62 1.05
CA GLN A 219 37.13 7.39 0.33
C GLN A 219 35.86 6.60 0.01
N ALA A 220 34.98 6.38 0.99
CA ALA A 220 33.74 5.65 0.77
C ALA A 220 32.79 6.42 -0.16
N ARG A 221 32.73 7.75 0.00
CA ARG A 221 31.94 8.63 -0.87
C ARG A 221 32.40 8.56 -2.33
N ALA A 222 33.70 8.43 -2.58
CA ALA A 222 34.24 8.29 -3.93
C ALA A 222 33.85 6.96 -4.63
N GLU A 223 33.54 5.91 -3.86
CA GLU A 223 33.07 4.62 -4.38
C GLU A 223 31.56 4.58 -4.61
N LEU A 224 30.78 5.44 -3.94
CA LEU A 224 29.35 5.64 -4.19
C LEU A 224 29.12 6.50 -5.45
N ARG A 225 29.55 5.96 -6.59
CA ARG A 225 29.38 6.57 -7.91
C ARG A 225 27.92 6.44 -8.35
N TRP A 226 27.41 7.49 -9.00
CA TRP A 226 26.07 7.54 -9.58
C TRP A 226 26.05 8.40 -10.84
N HIS A 227 25.11 8.15 -11.75
CA HIS A 227 25.06 8.79 -13.07
C HIS A 227 23.93 9.81 -13.21
N SER A 228 22.79 9.57 -12.57
CA SER A 228 21.59 10.40 -12.69
C SER A 228 20.75 10.32 -11.42
N PRO A 229 19.96 11.37 -11.11
CA PRO A 229 19.06 11.33 -9.98
C PRO A 229 18.05 10.20 -10.13
N ILE A 230 17.59 9.64 -9.01
CA ILE A 230 16.54 8.64 -9.01
C ILE A 230 15.22 9.33 -9.42
N PRO A 231 14.47 8.80 -10.39
CA PRO A 231 13.13 9.30 -10.70
C PRO A 231 12.16 8.87 -9.59
N LEU A 232 12.20 9.61 -8.47
CA LEU A 232 11.22 9.48 -7.41
C LEU A 232 9.91 10.05 -7.93
N ILE A 233 8.84 9.25 -7.94
CA ILE A 233 7.50 9.77 -8.16
C ILE A 233 7.13 10.49 -6.87
N PRO A 234 6.83 11.81 -6.89
CA PRO A 234 6.36 12.48 -5.70
C PRO A 234 5.10 11.77 -5.22
N ARG A 235 5.09 11.26 -3.98
CA ARG A 235 3.80 10.95 -3.32
C ARG A 235 3.00 12.24 -3.40
N ALA A 236 1.78 12.19 -3.94
CA ALA A 236 0.89 13.34 -4.00
C ALA A 236 0.94 14.02 -2.62
N ALA A 237 1.42 15.26 -2.58
CA ALA A 237 1.78 15.94 -1.36
C ALA A 237 0.57 16.05 -0.42
N THR A 238 0.46 15.14 0.53
CA THR A 238 -0.34 15.35 1.73
C THR A 238 0.55 16.03 2.74
N ALA A 239 0.22 17.29 3.02
CA ALA A 239 0.84 18.10 4.05
C ALA A 239 0.86 17.34 5.39
N ASP A 240 2.04 16.90 5.82
CA ASP A 240 2.41 16.91 7.22
C ASP A 240 3.92 17.11 7.32
N SER A 241 4.29 18.34 7.63
CA SER A 241 5.61 18.73 8.08
C SER A 241 5.91 18.07 9.42
N ARG A 242 6.29 16.79 9.40
CA ARG A 242 7.03 16.17 10.49
C ARG A 242 8.44 15.93 10.02
N GLY A 243 9.28 16.92 10.32
CA GLY A 243 10.71 16.86 10.11
C GLY A 243 11.29 15.59 10.72
N ILE A 244 12.16 14.95 9.95
CA ILE A 244 13.07 13.94 10.46
C ILE A 244 13.91 14.61 11.56
N PRO A 245 13.94 14.09 12.80
CA PRO A 245 14.77 14.65 13.83
C PRO A 245 16.24 14.43 13.45
N ILE A 246 16.96 15.54 13.33
CA ILE A 246 18.42 15.58 13.34
C ILE A 246 18.84 15.08 14.72
N GLY A 247 19.26 13.82 14.80
CA GLY A 247 19.81 13.23 16.02
C GLY A 247 21.23 13.73 16.26
N ALA A 248 21.46 14.24 17.47
CA ALA A 248 22.78 14.30 18.10
C ALA A 248 23.21 12.90 18.56
#